data_AF-A0A1V1PNR2-F1
#
_entry.id   AF-A0A1V1PNR2-F1
#
_cell.length_a   1.000
_cell.length_b   1.000
_cell.length_c   1.000
_cell.angle_alpha   90.00
_cell.angle_beta   90.00
_cell.angle_gamma   90.00
#
_symmetry.space_group_name_H-M   'P 1'
#
loop_
_entity.id
_entity.type
_entity.pdbx_description
1 polymer ?
#
loop_
_entity_poly.entity_id
_entity_poly.type
_entity_poly.pdbx_seq_one_letter_code
_entity_poly.pdbx_strand_id
1 'polypeptide(L)'
;MWGIIAGSAVLAGSLIVGFSDPAPAPAPTAPAVVEAPQTAFEPAAAQQPPPAAPAPVAAPVSGEPVSFLVRFRGSGPLGQAQALAERGRETQARAAARRALSRQAAFSGLCFDRFTVGGSEMVLRSCAPVARAERQRVTERWLTRLRAMPGVAYADTNAAASTQGQ
;
A
#
# COMPACT_ATOMS: atom_id res chain seq x y z
N MET A 1 -20.94 9.51 -51.65
CA MET A 1 -21.67 8.34 -51.14
C MET A 1 -21.45 8.31 -49.62
N TRP A 2 -22.07 9.21 -48.87
CA TRP A 2 -23.30 9.03 -48.07
C TRP A 2 -23.28 7.79 -47.17
N GLY A 3 -23.30 8.02 -45.84
CA GLY A 3 -23.43 6.98 -44.83
C GLY A 3 -23.25 7.49 -43.39
N ILE A 4 -24.06 8.48 -42.97
CA ILE A 4 -24.24 8.83 -41.55
C ILE A 4 -25.27 7.85 -40.99
N ILE A 5 -24.96 7.12 -39.91
CA ILE A 5 -25.98 6.53 -39.04
C ILE A 5 -25.69 6.95 -37.60
N ALA A 6 -26.53 7.88 -37.15
CA ALA A 6 -26.74 8.23 -35.76
C ALA A 6 -27.39 7.05 -35.02
N GLY A 7 -26.92 6.77 -33.81
CA GLY A 7 -27.46 5.71 -32.97
C GLY A 7 -27.29 6.07 -31.51
N SER A 8 -28.00 7.10 -31.07
CA SER A 8 -28.16 7.45 -29.66
C SER A 8 -29.13 6.45 -29.01
N ALA A 9 -28.68 5.72 -28.00
CA ALA A 9 -29.57 5.04 -27.06
C ALA A 9 -29.11 5.40 -25.65
N VAL A 10 -29.78 6.39 -25.07
CA VAL A 10 -29.70 6.74 -23.65
C VAL A 10 -30.62 5.79 -22.92
N LEU A 11 -30.07 4.82 -22.18
CA LEU A 11 -30.82 4.09 -21.18
C LEU A 11 -30.43 4.62 -19.80
N ALA A 12 -31.27 5.54 -19.31
CA ALA A 12 -31.28 6.01 -17.94
C ALA A 12 -31.74 4.87 -17.02
N GLY A 13 -30.79 4.14 -16.45
CA GLY A 13 -31.04 3.17 -15.38
C GLY A 13 -30.87 3.83 -14.01
N SER A 14 -31.97 4.35 -13.45
CA SER A 14 -32.04 4.73 -12.04
C SER A 14 -32.07 3.47 -11.19
N LEU A 15 -30.94 3.10 -10.58
CA LEU A 15 -30.92 2.10 -9.52
C LEU A 15 -31.00 2.78 -8.16
N ILE A 16 -32.05 2.39 -7.46
CA ILE A 16 -32.49 2.85 -6.14
C ILE A 16 -31.40 2.56 -5.11
N VAL A 17 -31.09 3.59 -4.31
CA VAL A 17 -30.21 3.50 -3.15
C VAL A 17 -30.94 2.71 -2.05
N GLY A 18 -30.57 1.45 -1.88
CA GLY A 18 -30.99 0.66 -0.72
C GLY A 18 -30.13 1.03 0.49
N PHE A 19 -30.62 1.95 1.33
CA PHE A 19 -30.16 2.09 2.71
C PHE A 19 -30.85 1.03 3.56
N SER A 20 -30.18 -0.10 3.82
CA SER A 20 -30.56 -1.01 4.88
C SER A 20 -29.84 -0.63 6.17
N ASP A 21 -30.63 0.00 7.03
CA ASP A 21 -30.64 0.02 8.50
C ASP A 21 -29.38 -0.44 9.28
N PRO A 22 -28.86 0.40 10.21
CA PRO A 22 -27.77 0.02 11.10
C PRO A 22 -28.27 -0.88 12.22
N ALA A 23 -27.85 -2.15 12.21
CA ALA A 23 -27.98 -3.02 13.38
C ALA A 23 -27.14 -2.46 14.55
N PRO A 24 -27.74 -2.13 15.71
CA PRO A 24 -26.97 -1.83 16.91
C PRO A 24 -26.36 -3.13 17.43
N ALA A 25 -25.02 -3.23 17.40
CA ALA A 25 -24.31 -4.28 18.11
C ALA A 25 -24.56 -4.12 19.63
N PRO A 26 -24.86 -5.20 20.36
CA PRO A 26 -25.10 -5.16 21.80
C PRO A 26 -23.82 -4.80 22.56
N ALA A 27 -24.00 -4.00 23.62
CA ALA A 27 -22.97 -3.59 24.55
C ALA A 27 -22.23 -4.79 25.19
N PRO A 28 -20.91 -4.70 25.42
CA PRO A 28 -20.22 -5.68 26.26
C PRO A 28 -20.67 -5.53 27.72
N THR A 29 -21.28 -6.59 28.23
CA THR A 29 -21.64 -6.76 29.64
C THR A 29 -20.38 -6.79 30.49
N ALA A 30 -20.27 -5.86 31.44
CA ALA A 30 -19.22 -5.86 32.46
C ALA A 30 -19.49 -6.97 33.50
N PRO A 31 -18.53 -7.84 33.81
CA PRO A 31 -18.62 -8.65 35.02
C PRO A 31 -18.07 -7.88 36.24
N ALA A 32 -18.98 -7.77 37.22
CA ALA A 32 -18.80 -7.99 38.66
C ALA A 32 -17.50 -7.52 39.33
N VAL A 33 -17.68 -6.52 40.18
CA VAL A 33 -16.82 -6.16 41.31
C VAL A 33 -16.67 -7.37 42.22
N VAL A 34 -15.46 -7.91 42.35
CA VAL A 34 -15.08 -8.81 43.43
C VAL A 34 -14.23 -8.00 44.40
N GLU A 35 -14.84 -7.64 45.52
CA GLU A 35 -14.22 -7.01 46.67
C GLU A 35 -13.34 -8.06 47.38
N ALA A 36 -12.05 -7.78 47.51
CA ALA A 36 -11.07 -8.62 48.18
C ALA A 36 -10.23 -7.76 49.17
N PRO A 37 -9.76 -8.34 50.28
CA PRO A 37 -9.45 -7.62 51.51
C PRO A 37 -8.24 -6.69 51.43
N GLN A 38 -8.39 -5.54 52.08
CA GLN A 38 -7.35 -4.54 52.29
C GLN A 38 -6.23 -5.13 53.14
N THR A 39 -5.15 -5.56 52.50
CA THR A 39 -3.91 -5.89 53.18
C THR A 39 -3.14 -4.59 53.34
N ALA A 40 -3.00 -4.14 54.58
CA ALA A 40 -2.17 -2.99 54.93
C ALA A 40 -0.72 -3.27 54.53
N PHE A 41 -0.28 -2.67 53.42
CA PHE A 41 1.13 -2.61 53.05
C PHE A 41 1.68 -1.24 53.47
N GLU A 42 2.60 -1.32 54.42
CA GLU A 42 3.50 -0.26 54.88
C GLU A 42 4.21 0.38 53.68
N PRO A 43 4.23 1.72 53.52
CA PRO A 43 4.91 2.37 52.42
C PRO A 43 6.41 2.36 52.70
N ALA A 44 7.09 1.30 52.28
CA ALA A 44 8.53 1.34 52.08
C ALA A 44 8.81 2.44 51.06
N ALA A 45 9.54 3.48 51.46
CA ALA A 45 9.93 4.59 50.62
C ALA A 45 10.63 4.05 49.36
N ALA A 46 9.88 3.97 48.26
CA ALA A 46 10.41 3.63 46.96
C ALA A 46 11.39 4.75 46.58
N GLN A 47 12.68 4.44 46.66
CA GLN A 47 13.72 5.26 46.05
C GLN A 47 13.37 5.37 44.57
N GLN A 48 12.89 6.55 44.17
CA GLN A 48 12.66 6.86 42.77
C GLN A 48 13.98 6.63 42.03
N PRO A 49 14.03 5.73 41.03
CA PRO A 49 15.22 5.61 40.20
C PRO A 49 15.51 6.98 39.58
N PRO A 50 16.79 7.39 39.51
CA PRO A 50 17.15 8.67 38.93
C PRO A 50 16.56 8.77 37.52
N PRO A 51 16.10 9.96 37.09
CA PRO A 51 15.53 10.16 35.77
C PRO A 51 16.51 9.63 34.72
N ALA A 52 16.10 8.59 33.99
CA ALA A 52 16.89 8.05 32.90
C ALA A 52 17.17 9.18 31.90
N ALA A 53 18.44 9.37 31.55
CA ALA A 53 18.81 10.29 30.49
C ALA A 53 18.01 9.92 29.23
N PRO A 54 17.45 10.92 28.50
CA PRO A 54 16.70 10.63 27.29
C PRO A 54 17.60 9.83 26.34
N ALA A 55 17.11 8.64 25.93
CA ALA A 55 17.79 7.85 24.92
C ALA A 55 18.00 8.71 23.67
N PRO A 56 19.15 8.59 22.97
CA PRO A 56 19.38 9.35 21.75
C PRO A 56 18.26 9.03 20.76
N VAL A 57 17.44 10.02 20.46
CA VAL A 57 16.42 9.94 19.43
C VAL A 57 17.15 9.79 18.11
N ALA A 58 17.00 8.65 17.44
CA ALA A 58 17.59 8.43 16.13
C ALA A 58 17.18 9.58 15.20
N ALA A 59 18.16 10.27 14.63
CA ALA A 59 17.90 11.37 13.70
C ALA A 59 17.03 10.86 12.53
N PRO A 60 16.05 11.64 12.05
CA PRO A 60 15.23 11.24 10.93
C PRO A 60 16.11 10.99 9.71
N VAL A 61 15.98 9.81 9.11
CA VAL A 61 16.67 9.49 7.86
C VAL A 61 16.02 10.33 6.75
N SER A 62 16.69 11.40 6.34
CA SER A 62 16.31 12.20 5.18
C SER A 62 16.52 11.38 3.90
N GLY A 63 15.44 10.83 3.37
CA GLY A 63 15.45 10.03 2.16
C GLY A 63 14.10 10.10 1.44
N GLU A 64 14.08 9.68 0.17
CA GLU A 64 12.83 9.53 -0.58
C GLU A 64 12.72 8.10 -1.08
N PRO A 65 11.49 7.61 -1.29
CA PRO A 65 11.28 6.32 -1.93
C PRO A 65 11.85 6.28 -3.35
N VAL A 66 12.45 5.15 -3.71
CA VAL A 66 12.84 4.87 -5.10
C VAL A 66 11.65 4.28 -5.83
N SER A 67 11.34 4.78 -7.03
CA SER A 67 10.20 4.32 -7.83
C SER A 67 10.63 3.59 -9.10
N PHE A 68 9.86 2.57 -9.46
CA PHE A 68 10.09 1.68 -10.59
C PHE A 68 8.81 1.58 -11.41
N LEU A 69 8.95 1.67 -12.74
CA LEU A 69 7.89 1.39 -13.69
C LEU A 69 8.00 -0.07 -14.13
N VAL A 70 6.93 -0.84 -13.93
CA VAL A 70 6.92 -2.28 -14.17
C VAL A 70 5.70 -2.68 -15.01
N ARG A 71 5.94 -3.49 -16.04
CA ARG A 71 4.89 -4.16 -16.80
C ARG A 71 4.95 -5.65 -16.52
N PHE A 72 3.85 -6.22 -16.04
CA PHE A 72 3.71 -7.66 -15.90
C PHE A 72 3.07 -8.25 -17.17
N ARG A 73 3.33 -9.53 -17.41
CA ARG A 73 2.74 -10.33 -18.48
C ARG A 73 2.15 -11.61 -17.91
N GLY A 74 1.18 -12.16 -18.62
CA GLY A 74 0.53 -13.43 -18.25
C GLY A 74 -0.54 -13.28 -17.15
N SER A 75 -1.01 -14.41 -16.65
CA SER A 75 -2.18 -14.52 -15.75
C SER A 75 -1.84 -14.50 -14.25
N GLY A 76 -0.61 -14.13 -13.89
CA GLY A 76 -0.16 -14.05 -12.50
C GLY A 76 -0.91 -12.96 -11.70
N PRO A 77 -0.80 -12.94 -10.36
CA PRO A 77 -1.59 -12.03 -9.50
C PRO A 77 -1.44 -10.54 -9.84
N LEU A 78 -0.23 -10.09 -10.21
CA LEU A 78 -0.01 -8.70 -10.63
C LEU A 78 -0.49 -8.43 -12.06
N GLY A 79 -0.40 -9.42 -12.96
CA GLY A 79 -1.00 -9.34 -14.30
C GLY A 79 -2.53 -9.22 -14.24
N GLN A 80 -3.18 -9.93 -13.31
CA GLN A 80 -4.63 -9.78 -13.06
C GLN A 80 -4.98 -8.37 -12.55
N ALA A 81 -4.15 -7.79 -11.69
CA ALA A 81 -4.35 -6.42 -11.24
C ALA A 81 -4.24 -5.41 -12.39
N GLN A 82 -3.28 -5.58 -13.30
CA GLN A 82 -3.16 -4.75 -14.50
C GLN A 82 -4.35 -4.92 -15.44
N ALA A 83 -4.79 -6.16 -15.70
CA ALA A 83 -5.96 -6.43 -16.51
C ALA A 83 -7.25 -5.79 -15.95
N LEU A 84 -7.35 -5.60 -14.63
CA LEU A 84 -8.45 -4.84 -14.03
C LEU A 84 -8.28 -3.33 -14.27
N ALA A 85 -7.06 -2.79 -14.16
CA ALA A 85 -6.78 -1.38 -14.41
C ALA A 85 -7.05 -1.01 -15.88
N GLU A 86 -6.61 -1.83 -16.83
CA GLU A 86 -6.87 -1.67 -18.27
C GLU A 86 -8.38 -1.62 -18.61
N ARG A 87 -9.23 -2.26 -17.80
CA ARG A 87 -10.70 -2.23 -17.93
C ARG A 87 -11.35 -1.04 -17.20
N GLY A 88 -10.57 -0.09 -16.69
CA GLY A 88 -11.05 1.05 -15.92
C GLY A 88 -11.49 0.70 -14.49
N ARG A 89 -11.18 -0.50 -13.98
CA ARG A 89 -11.57 -0.94 -12.62
C ARG A 89 -10.51 -0.60 -11.58
N GLU A 90 -10.09 0.66 -11.55
CA GLU A 90 -8.96 1.16 -10.76
C GLU A 90 -8.99 0.77 -9.27
N THR A 91 -10.13 0.91 -8.61
CA THR A 91 -10.27 0.56 -7.18
C THR A 91 -10.02 -0.93 -6.94
N GLN A 92 -10.57 -1.79 -7.79
CA GLN A 92 -10.39 -3.25 -7.72
C GLN A 92 -8.95 -3.63 -8.05
N ALA A 93 -8.40 -3.04 -9.11
CA ALA A 93 -7.01 -3.21 -9.53
C ALA A 93 -6.03 -2.87 -8.41
N ARG A 94 -6.22 -1.73 -7.72
CA ARG A 94 -5.38 -1.28 -6.61
C ARG A 94 -5.46 -2.22 -5.41
N ALA A 95 -6.65 -2.72 -5.09
CA ALA A 95 -6.83 -3.70 -4.02
C ALA A 95 -6.17 -5.05 -4.36
N ALA A 96 -6.27 -5.48 -5.62
CA ALA A 96 -5.61 -6.69 -6.10
C ALA A 96 -4.09 -6.56 -6.08
N ALA A 97 -3.54 -5.45 -6.57
CA ALA A 97 -2.10 -5.18 -6.57
C ALA A 97 -1.50 -5.19 -5.16
N ARG A 98 -2.10 -4.44 -4.22
CA ARG A 98 -1.64 -4.39 -2.82
C ARG A 98 -1.64 -5.78 -2.16
N ARG A 99 -2.70 -6.56 -2.39
CA ARG A 99 -2.82 -7.93 -1.87
C ARG A 99 -1.79 -8.88 -2.50
N ALA A 100 -1.54 -8.74 -3.79
CA ALA A 100 -0.56 -9.55 -4.50
C ALA A 100 0.87 -9.26 -4.00
N LEU A 101 1.21 -7.98 -3.80
CA LEU A 101 2.51 -7.55 -3.27
C LEU A 101 2.72 -8.02 -1.83
N SER A 102 1.70 -7.91 -0.97
CA SER A 102 1.85 -8.30 0.44
C SER A 102 2.00 -9.81 0.65
N ARG A 103 1.52 -10.63 -0.28
CA ARG A 103 1.60 -12.10 -0.21
C ARG A 103 2.89 -12.68 -0.79
N GLN A 104 3.63 -11.91 -1.58
CA GLN A 104 4.76 -12.42 -2.35
C GLN A 104 6.07 -11.89 -1.77
N ALA A 105 6.82 -12.78 -1.12
CA ALA A 105 8.11 -12.44 -0.51
C ALA A 105 9.12 -11.84 -1.50
N ALA A 106 9.03 -12.20 -2.78
CA ALA A 106 9.87 -11.64 -3.85
C ALA A 106 9.74 -10.11 -4.00
N PHE A 107 8.57 -9.56 -3.63
CA PHE A 107 8.30 -8.12 -3.65
C PHE A 107 8.40 -7.46 -2.26
N SER A 108 8.88 -8.19 -1.24
CA SER A 108 9.06 -7.63 0.10
C SER A 108 9.96 -6.39 0.08
N GLY A 109 9.43 -5.26 0.56
CA GLY A 109 10.09 -3.95 0.50
C GLY A 109 9.64 -3.06 -0.67
N LEU A 110 8.79 -3.55 -1.57
CA LEU A 110 8.10 -2.75 -2.58
C LEU A 110 6.61 -2.57 -2.24
N CYS A 111 6.13 -1.36 -2.45
CA CYS A 111 4.76 -0.93 -2.22
C CYS A 111 4.15 -0.46 -3.53
N PHE A 112 2.86 -0.74 -3.73
CA PHE A 112 2.10 -0.19 -4.84
C PHE A 112 1.98 1.33 -4.70
N ASP A 113 2.30 2.07 -5.76
CA ASP A 113 2.08 3.51 -5.83
C ASP A 113 0.84 3.83 -6.67
N ARG A 114 0.90 3.53 -7.97
CA ARG A 114 -0.18 3.81 -8.93
C ARG A 114 -0.12 2.92 -10.18
N PHE A 115 -1.19 2.91 -10.95
CA PHE A 115 -1.15 2.47 -12.35
C PHE A 115 -0.81 3.66 -13.26
N THR A 116 -0.19 3.40 -14.41
CA THR A 116 -0.01 4.42 -15.44
C THR A 116 -1.29 4.63 -16.25
N VAL A 117 -1.29 5.65 -17.11
CA VAL A 117 -2.42 5.93 -18.01
C VAL A 117 -2.67 4.72 -18.90
N GLY A 118 -3.89 4.20 -18.87
CA GLY A 118 -4.29 3.00 -19.61
C GLY A 118 -4.05 1.67 -18.87
N GLY A 119 -3.47 1.67 -17.66
CA GLY A 119 -3.38 0.48 -16.80
C GLY A 119 -2.35 -0.58 -17.22
N SER A 120 -1.67 -0.38 -18.34
CA SER A 120 -0.73 -1.33 -18.94
C SER A 120 0.60 -1.43 -18.18
N GLU A 121 0.90 -0.46 -17.31
CA GLU A 121 2.07 -0.47 -16.43
C GLU A 121 1.68 -0.06 -15.01
N MET A 122 2.51 -0.46 -14.05
CA MET A 122 2.34 -0.19 -12.64
C MET A 122 3.61 0.46 -12.09
N VAL A 123 3.43 1.50 -11.28
CA VAL A 123 4.52 2.10 -10.52
C VAL A 123 4.59 1.42 -9.15
N LEU A 124 5.75 0.83 -8.88
CA LEU A 124 6.12 0.31 -7.56
C LEU A 124 7.14 1.25 -6.93
N ARG A 125 7.11 1.39 -5.61
CA ARG A 125 8.11 2.19 -4.89
C ARG A 125 8.68 1.43 -3.70
N SER A 126 9.87 1.78 -3.24
CA SER A 126 10.35 1.28 -1.96
C SER A 126 9.39 1.69 -0.85
N CYS A 127 9.03 0.76 0.04
CA CYS A 127 8.11 1.07 1.14
C CYS A 127 8.74 2.04 2.15
N ALA A 128 10.05 1.90 2.39
CA ALA A 128 10.83 2.82 3.21
C ALA A 128 11.54 3.87 2.35
N PRO A 129 11.75 5.09 2.88
CA PRO A 129 12.61 6.08 2.24
C PRO A 129 14.04 5.54 2.15
N VAL A 130 14.73 5.90 1.07
CA VAL A 130 16.12 5.50 0.82
C VAL A 130 17.02 6.72 0.86
N ALA A 131 18.08 6.65 1.66
CA ALA A 131 19.08 7.71 1.77
C ALA A 131 19.74 7.97 0.41
N ARG A 132 20.04 9.24 0.09
CA ARG A 132 20.60 9.64 -1.22
C ARG A 132 21.84 8.83 -1.61
N ALA A 133 22.73 8.56 -0.65
CA ALA A 133 23.95 7.77 -0.86
C ALA A 133 23.69 6.30 -1.24
N GLU A 134 22.54 5.74 -0.85
CA GLU A 134 22.20 4.33 -1.08
C GLU A 134 21.33 4.10 -2.32
N ARG A 135 20.71 5.16 -2.85
CA ARG A 135 19.69 5.08 -3.92
C ARG A 135 20.17 4.25 -5.09
N GLN A 136 21.36 4.52 -5.62
CA GLN A 136 21.86 3.81 -6.79
C GLN A 136 21.96 2.29 -6.54
N ARG A 137 22.54 1.88 -5.40
CA ARG A 137 22.65 0.46 -5.02
C ARG A 137 21.28 -0.20 -4.86
N VAL A 138 20.32 0.49 -4.24
CA VAL A 138 18.96 -0.03 -4.05
C VAL A 138 18.24 -0.16 -5.40
N THR A 139 18.38 0.83 -6.28
CA THR A 139 17.82 0.83 -7.64
C THR A 139 18.36 -0.35 -8.45
N GLU A 140 19.69 -0.50 -8.55
CA GLU A 140 20.32 -1.57 -9.34
C GLU A 140 19.93 -2.97 -8.83
N ARG A 141 19.91 -3.14 -7.50
CA ARG A 141 19.49 -4.39 -6.87
C ARG A 141 18.05 -4.74 -7.23
N TRP A 142 17.14 -3.78 -7.13
CA TRP A 142 15.73 -4.01 -7.44
C TRP A 142 15.50 -4.23 -8.93
N LEU A 143 16.12 -3.46 -9.81
CA LEU A 143 16.01 -3.66 -11.26
C LEU A 143 16.50 -5.03 -11.69
N THR A 144 17.66 -5.46 -11.17
CA THR A 144 18.22 -6.79 -11.44
C THR A 144 17.23 -7.87 -11.01
N ARG A 145 16.68 -7.74 -9.80
CA ARG A 145 15.70 -8.70 -9.27
C ARG A 145 14.41 -8.72 -10.09
N LEU A 146 13.80 -7.56 -10.35
CA LEU A 146 12.53 -7.45 -11.07
C LEU A 146 12.65 -8.02 -12.49
N ARG A 147 13.75 -7.74 -13.20
CA ARG A 147 13.99 -8.25 -14.55
C ARG A 147 14.20 -9.77 -14.58
N ALA A 148 14.68 -10.35 -13.49
CA ALA A 148 14.83 -11.80 -13.35
C ALA A 148 13.52 -12.52 -12.98
N MET A 149 12.45 -11.80 -12.62
CA MET A 149 11.21 -12.44 -12.17
C MET A 149 10.38 -12.99 -13.34
N PRO A 150 9.84 -14.22 -13.21
CA PRO A 150 8.87 -14.72 -14.17
C PRO A 150 7.60 -13.86 -14.11
N GLY A 151 7.07 -13.52 -15.28
CA GLY A 151 5.89 -12.67 -15.39
C GLY A 151 6.18 -11.17 -15.40
N VAL A 152 7.43 -10.71 -15.22
CA VAL A 152 7.81 -9.34 -15.57
C VAL A 152 8.19 -9.28 -17.04
N ALA A 153 7.51 -8.42 -17.81
CA ALA A 153 7.83 -8.16 -19.21
C ALA A 153 8.81 -6.99 -19.36
N TYR A 154 8.72 -6.00 -18.47
CA TYR A 154 9.54 -4.80 -18.51
C TYR A 154 9.67 -4.22 -17.10
N ALA A 155 10.85 -3.71 -16.76
CA ALA A 155 11.12 -3.01 -15.51
C ALA A 155 12.21 -1.95 -15.70
N ASP A 156 11.91 -0.72 -15.32
CA ASP A 156 12.86 0.40 -15.33
C ASP A 156 12.61 1.38 -14.18
N THR A 157 13.54 2.31 -13.99
CA THR A 157 13.44 3.40 -13.03
C THR A 157 12.37 4.40 -13.49
N ASN A 158 11.49 4.84 -12.59
CA ASN A 158 10.49 5.83 -12.95
C ASN A 158 11.11 7.23 -13.02
N ALA A 159 11.44 7.69 -14.24
CA ALA A 159 12.05 8.99 -14.49
C ALA A 159 11.22 10.17 -13.94
N ALA A 160 9.88 10.04 -13.89
CA ALA A 160 9.01 11.08 -13.34
C ALA A 160 9.13 11.24 -11.81
N ALA A 161 9.64 10.22 -11.10
CA ALA A 161 9.96 10.32 -9.68
C ALA A 161 11.36 10.92 -9.45
N SER A 162 12.26 10.81 -10.43
CA SER A 162 13.64 11.30 -10.33
C SER A 162 13.74 12.83 -10.38
N THR A 163 12.74 13.51 -10.97
CA THR A 163 12.72 14.98 -11.12
C THR A 163 12.11 15.74 -9.95
N GLN A 164 11.42 15.08 -9.02
CA GLN A 164 10.78 15.74 -7.86
C GLN A 164 11.71 15.93 -6.64
N GLY A 165 12.94 15.40 -6.69
CA GLY A 165 13.93 15.48 -5.60
C GLY A 165 15.25 16.17 -5.98
N GLN A 166 15.26 16.97 -7.05
CA GLN A 166 16.40 17.82 -7.42
C GLN A 166 16.19 19.26 -6.99
#